data_AF-A0A2R5LEY9-F1
#
_entry.id   AF-A0A2R5LEY9-F1
#
_cell.length_a   1.000
_cell.length_b   1.000
_cell.length_c   1.000
_cell.angle_alpha   90.00
_cell.angle_beta   90.00
_cell.angle_gamma   90.00
#
_symmetry.space_group_name_H-M   'P 1'
#
loop_
_entity.id
_entity.type
_entity.pdbx_description
1 polymer ?
#
loop_
_entity_poly.entity_id
_entity_poly.type
_entity_poly.pdbx_seq_one_letter_code
_entity_poly.pdbx_strand_id
1 'polypeptide(L)' 'MWYEILPSVGIIAVLMSIPNFVTPYANRLWEGKPYRRCMIDNWHIDMFKRDERISGIDGYQTVGLENLPDEPEKN' A
#
# COMPACT_ATOMS: atom_id res chain seq x y z
N MET A 1 25.85 29.59 21.13
CA MET A 1 26.56 29.26 19.86
C MET A 1 25.56 28.82 18.81
N TRP A 2 25.82 29.02 17.52
CA TRP A 2 24.86 28.68 16.46
C TRP A 2 24.49 27.19 16.41
N TYR A 3 25.37 26.31 16.89
CA TYR A 3 25.15 24.86 16.93
C TYR A 3 24.21 24.38 18.04
N GLU A 4 23.86 25.22 19.02
CA GLU A 4 22.95 24.84 20.12
C GLU A 4 21.52 24.56 19.65
N ILE A 5 21.18 24.96 18.42
CA ILE A 5 19.92 24.62 17.76
C ILE A 5 19.91 23.21 17.16
N LEU A 6 21.08 22.60 16.93
CA LEU A 6 21.18 21.30 16.26
C LEU A 6 20.49 20.17 17.05
N PRO A 7 20.57 20.09 18.40
CA PRO A 7 19.85 19.08 19.16
C PRO A 7 18.32 19.19 18.98
N SER A 8 17.76 20.40 19.04
CA SER A 8 16.31 20.59 18.89
C SER A 8 15.84 20.28 17.47
N VAL A 9 16.58 20.73 16.46
CA VAL A 9 16.33 20.38 15.05
C VAL A 9 16.45 18.88 14.83
N GLY A 10 17.44 18.22 15.43
CA GLY A 10 17.63 16.77 15.34
C GLY A 10 16.44 16.01 15.92
N ILE A 11 15.94 16.40 17.09
CA ILE A 11 14.76 15.77 17.72
C ILE A 11 13.54 15.91 16.81
N ILE A 12 13.29 17.12 16.28
CA ILE A 12 12.15 17.38 15.39
C ILE A 12 12.26 16.54 14.12
N ALA A 13 13.45 16.49 13.50
CA ALA A 13 13.68 15.72 12.28
C ALA A 13 13.45 14.23 12.49
N VAL A 14 13.95 13.67 13.61
CA VAL A 14 13.74 12.26 13.95
C VAL A 14 12.24 11.98 14.13
N LEU A 15 11.54 12.77 14.95
CA LEU A 15 10.11 12.56 15.22
C LEU A 15 9.25 12.68 13.96
N MET A 16 9.55 13.64 13.08
CA MET A 16 8.85 13.80 11.80
C MET A 16 9.16 12.67 10.80
N SER A 17 10.31 12.01 10.94
CA SER A 17 10.70 10.90 10.08
C SER A 17 10.02 9.59 10.47
N ILE A 18 9.69 9.40 11.77
CA ILE A 18 9.11 8.15 12.28
C ILE A 18 7.88 7.68 11.48
N PRO A 19 6.85 8.52 11.21
CA PRO A 19 5.69 8.07 10.46
C PRO A 19 6.06 7.51 9.08
N ASN A 20 6.95 8.19 8.35
CA ASN A 20 7.39 7.74 7.03
C ASN A 20 8.09 6.39 7.07
N PHE A 21 8.90 6.14 8.11
CA PHE A 21 9.55 4.85 8.29
C PHE A 21 8.59 3.76 8.75
N VAL A 22 7.64 4.06 9.65
CA VAL A 22 6.74 3.07 10.26
C VAL A 22 5.63 2.64 9.30
N THR A 23 5.05 3.57 8.55
CA THR A 23 3.90 3.30 7.66
C THR A 23 4.11 2.12 6.69
N PRO A 24 5.23 1.97 5.95
CA PRO A 24 5.40 0.84 5.04
C PRO A 24 5.45 -0.51 5.74
N TYR A 25 6.03 -0.59 6.96
CA TYR A 25 6.02 -1.83 7.73
C TYR A 25 4.63 -2.14 8.29
N ALA A 26 3.91 -1.12 8.76
CA ALA A 26 2.54 -1.26 9.24
C ALA A 26 1.59 -1.71 8.11
N ASN A 27 1.68 -1.09 6.93
CA ASN A 27 0.88 -1.48 5.76
C ASN A 27 1.19 -2.93 5.34
N ARG A 28 2.47 -3.32 5.35
CA ARG A 28 2.86 -4.69 5.01
C ARG A 28 2.30 -5.72 5.99
N LEU A 29 2.18 -5.38 7.28
CA LEU A 29 1.58 -6.25 8.28
C LEU A 29 0.07 -6.44 8.06
N TRP A 30 -0.64 -5.37 7.68
CA TRP A 30 -2.10 -5.38 7.57
C TRP A 30 -2.62 -5.82 6.20
N GLU A 31 -2.03 -5.30 5.12
CA GLU A 31 -2.50 -5.43 3.74
C GLU A 31 -1.58 -6.36 2.91
N GLY A 32 -0.50 -6.89 3.51
CA GLY A 32 0.51 -7.69 2.82
C GLY A 32 1.41 -6.90 1.86
N LYS A 33 1.11 -5.62 1.62
CA LYS A 33 1.84 -4.73 0.70
C LYS A 33 2.42 -3.51 1.41
N PRO A 34 3.60 -3.02 1.02
CA PRO A 34 4.25 -1.89 1.68
C PRO A 34 3.51 -0.55 1.43
N TYR A 35 2.76 -0.44 0.34
CA TYR A 35 2.10 0.80 -0.05
C TYR A 35 0.60 0.59 -0.22
N ARG A 36 -0.15 1.56 0.29
CA ARG A 36 -1.58 1.69 0.05
C ARG A 36 -1.85 2.15 -1.37
N ARG A 37 -2.95 1.66 -1.95
CA ARG A 37 -3.42 2.09 -3.27
C ARG A 37 -4.02 3.51 -3.20
N CYS A 38 -3.90 4.26 -4.29
CA CYS A 38 -4.57 5.55 -4.44
C CYS A 38 -6.09 5.33 -4.53
N MET A 39 -6.87 6.07 -3.73
CA MET A 39 -8.33 6.01 -3.72
C MET A 39 -8.96 7.40 -3.97
N ILE A 40 -8.22 8.28 -4.64
CA ILE A 40 -8.66 9.66 -4.89
C ILE A 40 -9.67 9.72 -6.04
N ASP A 41 -9.42 8.96 -7.11
CA ASP A 41 -10.24 8.98 -8.31
C ASP A 41 -11.25 7.82 -8.30
N ASN A 42 -12.43 8.06 -8.89
CA ASN A 42 -13.50 7.06 -8.98
C ASN A 42 -13.05 5.81 -9.72
N TRP A 43 -12.25 5.98 -10.78
CA TRP A 43 -11.68 4.87 -11.53
C TRP A 43 -10.83 3.96 -10.62
N HIS A 44 -9.97 4.54 -9.77
CA HIS A 44 -9.14 3.75 -8.87
C HIS A 44 -9.96 3.01 -7.82
N ILE A 45 -11.04 3.61 -7.32
CA ILE A 45 -11.97 2.97 -6.39
C ILE A 45 -12.68 1.79 -7.06
N ASP A 46 -13.17 1.97 -8.29
CA ASP A 46 -13.87 0.93 -9.04
C ASP A 46 -12.93 -0.23 -9.38
N MET A 47 -11.68 0.05 -9.74
CA MET A 47 -10.65 -0.97 -9.94
C MET A 47 -10.30 -1.70 -8.64
N PHE A 48 -10.22 -1.00 -7.50
CA PHE A 48 -9.98 -1.64 -6.20
C PHE A 48 -11.13 -2.60 -5.82
N LYS A 49 -12.38 -2.17 -5.99
CA LYS A 49 -13.56 -3.01 -5.75
C LYS A 49 -13.65 -4.17 -6.75
N ARG A 50 -13.22 -3.98 -7.99
CA ARG A 50 -13.10 -5.07 -8.96
C ARG A 50 -12.12 -6.13 -8.45
N ASP A 51 -10.95 -5.72 -8.00
CA ASP A 51 -9.95 -6.66 -7.49
C ASP A 51 -10.46 -7.41 -6.25
N GLU A 52 -11.15 -6.71 -5.33
CA GLU A 52 -11.81 -7.34 -4.18
C GLU A 52 -12.83 -8.42 -4.60
N ARG A 53 -13.63 -8.15 -5.64
CA ARG A 53 -14.59 -9.13 -6.19
C ARG A 53 -13.91 -10.32 -6.88
N ILE A 54 -12.73 -10.13 -7.47
CA ILE A 54 -12.00 -11.20 -8.18
C ILE A 54 -11.21 -12.07 -7.18
N SER A 55 -10.56 -11.45 -6.19
CA SER A 55 -9.82 -12.16 -5.13
C SER A 55 -10.75 -12.87 -4.15
N GLY A 56 -11.92 -12.30 -3.86
CA GLY A 56 -12.88 -12.81 -2.89
C GLY A 56 -12.51 -12.57 -1.42
N ILE A 57 -11.35 -11.96 -1.15
CA ILE A 57 -10.87 -11.66 0.21
C ILE A 57 -10.63 -10.17 0.38
N ASP A 58 -9.74 -9.58 -0.42
CA ASP A 58 -9.42 -8.15 -0.34
C ASP A 58 -8.99 -7.57 -1.70
N GLY A 59 -8.92 -6.24 -1.79
CA GLY A 59 -8.44 -5.55 -2.99
C GLY A 59 -6.91 -5.42 -3.08
N TYR A 60 -6.14 -6.09 -2.21
CA TYR A 60 -4.68 -6.02 -2.17
C TYR A 60 -4.02 -7.31 -2.66
N GLN A 61 -4.70 -8.44 -2.64
CA GLN A 61 -4.26 -9.69 -3.21
C GLN A 61 -4.21 -9.58 -4.73
N THR A 62 -3.02 -9.78 -5.30
CA THR A 62 -2.86 -9.84 -6.76
C THR A 62 -3.27 -11.21 -7.27
N VAL A 63 -4.21 -11.20 -8.21
CA VAL A 63 -4.60 -12.38 -8.98
C VAL A 63 -3.89 -12.31 -10.32
N GLY A 64 -3.01 -13.28 -10.59
CA GLY A 64 -2.25 -13.36 -11.83
C GLY A 64 -2.90 -14.26 -12.88
N LEU A 65 -2.07 -14.69 -13.83
CA LEU A 65 -2.48 -15.55 -14.95
C LEU A 65 -2.86 -16.97 -14.49
N GLU A 66 -2.41 -17.37 -13.31
CA GLU A 66 -2.73 -18.65 -12.69
C GLU A 66 -4.23 -18.85 -12.41
N ASN A 67 -5.02 -17.78 -12.41
CA ASN A 67 -6.47 -17.86 -12.24
C ASN A 67 -7.24 -17.99 -13.56
N LEU A 68 -6.57 -17.93 -14.71
CA LEU A 68 -7.20 -18.14 -16.01
C LEU A 68 -7.14 -19.63 -16.38
N PRO A 69 -8.16 -20.15 -17.08
CA PRO A 69 -8.10 -21.49 -17.63
C PRO A 69 -7.05 -21.58 -18.75
N ASP A 70 -6.28 -22.66 -18.76
CA ASP A 70 -5.22 -22.89 -19.77
C ASP A 70 -5.78 -23.09 -21.18
N GLU A 71 -6.97 -23.68 -21.28
CA GLU A 71 -7.69 -23.88 -22.54
C GLU A 71 -8.92 -22.99 -22.61
N PRO A 72 -9.22 -22.37 -23.76
CA PRO A 72 -10.46 -21.64 -23.94
C PRO A 72 -11.64 -22.61 -23.78
N GLU A 73 -12.70 -22.17 -23.08
CA GLU A 73 -13.93 -22.94 -22.96
C GLU A 73 -14.43 -23.31 -24.38
N LYS A 74 -14.47 -24.62 -24.66
CA LYS A 74 -15.05 -25.14 -25.91
C LYS A 74 -16.56 -24.96 -25.83
N ASN A 75 -17.04 -23.88 -26.45
CA ASN A 75 -18.46 -23.68 -26.77
C ASN A 75 -18.93 -24.68 -27.84
#